data_AF-A0AAD9ZPY8-F1
#
_entry.id   AF-A0AAD9ZPY8-F1
#
_cell.length_a   1.000
_cell.length_b   1.000
_cell.length_c   1.000
_cell.angle_alpha   90.00
_cell.angle_beta   90.00
_cell.angle_gamma   90.00
#
_symmetry.space_group_name_H-M   'P 1'
#
loop_
_entity.id
_entity.type
_entity.pdbx_description
1 polymer ?
#
loop_
_entity_poly.entity_id
_entity_poly.type
_entity_poly.pdbx_seq_one_letter_code
_entity_poly.pdbx_strand_id
1 'polypeptide(L)'
;MNQILFELAKLNFNMVQATLQNDLREISRWWRNLGLIENLNFTRDRLVESFVCVVGLAFQPELSNFRKWLTKVIVLIVLLDDIYDNYGSLEELDDFTNAVDRVLAVRSFFSIMNEPTEEMAYFLYKNQDLKGVYSIKISKDF
;
A
#
# COMPACT_ATOMS: atom_id res chain seq x y z
N MET A 1 33.29 -20.20 -1.92
CA MET A 1 32.42 -19.07 -1.52
C MET A 1 33.31 -17.85 -1.29
N ASN A 2 33.01 -16.71 -1.91
CA ASN A 2 33.81 -15.50 -1.72
C ASN A 2 33.41 -14.83 -0.40
N GLN A 3 34.32 -14.77 0.58
CA GLN A 3 34.02 -14.24 1.92
C GLN A 3 33.67 -12.75 1.89
N ILE A 4 34.34 -11.97 1.05
CA ILE A 4 34.08 -10.52 0.91
C ILE A 4 32.66 -10.31 0.37
N LEU A 5 32.26 -11.08 -0.64
CA LEU A 5 30.90 -11.01 -1.20
C LEU A 5 29.83 -11.41 -0.17
N PHE A 6 30.10 -12.42 0.66
CA PHE A 6 29.18 -12.86 1.71
C PHE A 6 28.96 -11.80 2.79
N GLU A 7 30.04 -11.18 3.29
CA GLU A 7 29.93 -10.10 4.27
C GLU A 7 29.23 -8.88 3.69
N LEU A 8 29.52 -8.53 2.43
CA LEU A 8 28.83 -7.44 1.73
C LEU A 8 27.34 -7.71 1.56
N ALA A 9 26.95 -8.95 1.22
CA ALA A 9 25.55 -9.34 1.06
C ALA A 9 24.78 -9.23 2.39
N LYS A 10 25.36 -9.67 3.50
CA LYS A 10 24.76 -9.51 4.84
C LYS A 10 24.59 -8.04 5.20
N LEU A 11 25.63 -7.23 5.00
CA LEU A 11 25.59 -5.81 5.33
C LEU A 11 24.49 -5.11 4.53
N ASN A 12 24.43 -5.37 3.22
CA ASN A 12 23.40 -4.80 2.35
C ASN A 12 21.99 -5.24 2.77
N PHE A 13 21.80 -6.53 3.07
CA PHE A 13 20.52 -7.04 3.55
C PHE A 13 20.06 -6.35 4.83
N ASN A 14 20.94 -6.24 5.82
CA ASN A 14 20.62 -5.59 7.10
C ASN A 14 20.29 -4.11 6.92
N MET A 15 21.01 -3.42 6.04
CA MET A 15 20.76 -2.01 5.73
C MET A 15 19.38 -1.81 5.08
N VAL A 16 19.04 -2.63 4.08
CA VAL A 16 17.71 -2.60 3.45
C VAL A 16 16.62 -2.93 4.49
N GLN A 17 16.81 -3.98 5.28
CA GLN A 17 15.84 -4.40 6.29
C GLN A 17 15.58 -3.31 7.34
N ALA A 18 16.61 -2.57 7.76
CA ALA A 18 16.46 -1.44 8.67
C ALA A 18 15.56 -0.33 8.08
N THR A 19 15.74 0.00 6.79
CA THR A 19 14.87 0.95 6.08
C THR A 19 13.43 0.46 6.02
N LEU A 20 13.20 -0.81 5.67
CA LEU A 20 11.86 -1.40 5.61
C LEU A 20 11.16 -1.38 6.99
N GLN A 21 11.89 -1.67 8.06
CA GLN A 21 11.36 -1.60 9.42
C GLN A 21 10.98 -0.17 9.83
N ASN A 22 11.76 0.83 9.41
CA ASN A 22 11.41 2.22 9.67
C ASN A 22 10.14 2.63 8.93
N ASP A 23 10.02 2.25 7.66
CA ASP A 23 8.81 2.52 6.87
C ASP A 23 7.57 1.87 7.48
N LEU A 24 7.66 0.58 7.84
CA LEU A 24 6.55 -0.13 8.48
C LEU A 24 6.14 0.56 9.79
N ARG A 25 7.10 1.06 10.56
CA ARG A 25 6.83 1.82 11.80
C ARG A 25 6.08 3.12 11.51
N GLU A 26 6.48 3.87 10.49
CA GLU A 26 5.79 5.10 10.10
C GLU A 26 4.36 4.83 9.63
N ILE A 27 4.16 3.82 8.79
CA ILE A 27 2.84 3.46 8.29
C ILE A 27 1.97 2.92 9.43
N SER A 28 2.52 2.12 10.35
CA SER A 28 1.79 1.61 11.51
C SER A 28 1.30 2.74 12.42
N ARG A 29 2.11 3.79 12.62
CA ARG A 29 1.67 4.99 13.36
C ARG A 29 0.56 5.72 12.61
N TRP A 30 0.71 5.93 11.30
CA TRP A 30 -0.32 6.54 10.48
C TRP A 30 -1.63 5.76 10.56
N TRP A 31 -1.59 4.43 10.40
CA TRP A 31 -2.75 3.54 10.44
C TRP A 31 -3.47 3.60 11.79
N ARG A 32 -2.71 3.54 12.89
CA ARG A 32 -3.25 3.71 14.24
C ARG A 32 -3.91 5.07 14.44
N ASN A 33 -3.29 6.15 13.94
CA ASN A 33 -3.81 7.51 14.09
C ASN A 33 -5.11 7.75 13.30
N LEU A 34 -5.45 6.91 12.32
CA LEU A 34 -6.75 6.99 11.66
C LEU A 34 -7.90 6.54 12.58
N GLY A 35 -7.62 5.80 13.66
CA GLY A 35 -8.63 5.29 14.58
C GLY A 35 -9.58 4.27 13.95
N LEU A 36 -9.29 3.78 12.74
CA LEU A 36 -10.16 2.85 12.01
C LEU A 36 -10.17 1.46 12.67
N ILE A 37 -9.02 1.00 13.18
CA ILE A 37 -8.90 -0.32 13.82
C ILE A 37 -9.80 -0.44 15.06
N GLU A 38 -9.96 0.64 15.83
CA GLU A 38 -10.78 0.65 17.04
C GLU A 38 -12.29 0.66 16.74
N ASN A 39 -12.67 1.08 15.54
CA ASN A 39 -14.06 1.17 15.09
C ASN A 39 -14.47 0.01 14.17
N LEU A 40 -13.50 -0.68 13.55
CA LEU A 40 -13.71 -1.74 12.57
C LEU A 40 -13.26 -3.09 13.14
N ASN A 41 -13.80 -3.45 14.31
CA ASN A 41 -13.49 -4.70 15.03
C ASN A 41 -13.81 -5.98 14.22
N PHE A 42 -14.44 -5.83 13.05
CA PHE A 42 -14.84 -6.89 12.14
C PHE A 42 -13.86 -7.11 10.99
N THR A 43 -13.02 -6.13 10.63
CA THR A 43 -12.04 -6.32 9.52
C THR A 43 -10.71 -6.87 10.05
N ARG A 44 -10.03 -7.69 9.24
CA ARG A 44 -8.70 -8.18 9.60
C ARG A 44 -7.70 -7.03 9.39
N ASP A 45 -6.85 -6.76 10.38
CA ASP A 45 -5.75 -5.80 10.18
C ASP A 45 -4.70 -6.38 9.23
N ARG A 46 -4.84 -6.06 7.93
CA ARG A 46 -3.95 -6.52 6.86
C ARG A 46 -2.85 -5.52 6.53
N LEU A 47 -2.50 -4.63 7.46
CA LEU A 47 -1.46 -3.63 7.21
C LEU A 47 -0.11 -4.28 6.89
N VAL A 48 0.30 -5.27 7.69
CA VAL A 48 1.61 -5.94 7.51
C VAL A 48 1.63 -6.74 6.21
N GLU A 49 0.54 -7.44 5.89
CA GLU A 49 0.41 -8.19 4.63
C GLU A 49 0.53 -7.25 3.42
N SER A 50 -0.23 -6.15 3.44
CA SER A 50 -0.17 -5.10 2.42
C SER A 50 1.26 -4.55 2.26
N PHE A 51 1.94 -4.26 3.37
CA PHE A 51 3.31 -3.77 3.34
C PHE A 51 4.28 -4.79 2.73
N VAL A 52 4.18 -6.07 3.11
CA VAL A 52 5.04 -7.14 2.58
C VAL A 52 4.82 -7.32 1.07
N CYS A 53 3.58 -7.25 0.59
CA CYS A 53 3.29 -7.26 -0.84
C CYS A 53 3.99 -6.10 -1.57
N VAL A 54 3.96 -4.90 -1.01
CA VAL A 54 4.64 -3.73 -1.59
C VAL A 54 6.16 -3.85 -1.51
N VAL A 55 6.73 -4.43 -0.46
CA VAL A 55 8.17 -4.72 -0.37
C VAL A 55 8.61 -5.64 -1.52
N GLY A 56 7.78 -6.63 -1.88
CA GLY A 56 8.05 -7.50 -3.04
C GLY A 56 8.18 -6.73 -4.36
N LEU A 57 7.53 -5.57 -4.48
CA LEU A 57 7.60 -4.69 -5.65
C LEU A 57 8.74 -3.67 -5.55
N ALA A 58 8.92 -3.06 -4.38
CA ALA A 58 9.78 -1.89 -4.17
C ALA A 58 10.61 -2.03 -2.88
N PHE A 59 11.53 -3.00 -2.84
CA PHE A 59 12.41 -3.19 -1.67
C PHE A 59 13.57 -2.20 -1.60
N GLN A 60 13.86 -1.48 -2.69
CA GLN A 60 14.98 -0.55 -2.79
C GLN A 60 14.82 0.59 -1.75
N PRO A 61 15.87 0.97 -1.02
CA PRO A 61 15.79 2.03 -0.01
C PRO A 61 15.27 3.37 -0.55
N GLU A 62 15.63 3.71 -1.79
CA GLU A 62 15.27 4.96 -2.48
C GLU A 62 13.77 5.08 -2.77
N LEU A 63 13.04 3.96 -2.74
CA LEU A 63 11.61 3.91 -2.98
C LEU A 63 10.79 4.00 -1.67
N SER A 64 11.37 4.47 -0.56
CA SER A 64 10.69 4.53 0.74
C SER A 64 9.36 5.29 0.68
N ASN A 65 9.30 6.47 0.06
CA ASN A 65 8.05 7.23 0.03
C ASN A 65 6.99 6.53 -0.83
N PHE A 66 7.39 6.00 -2.00
CA PHE A 66 6.54 5.20 -2.86
C PHE A 66 6.02 3.96 -2.14
N ARG A 67 6.88 3.23 -1.43
CA ARG A 67 6.53 2.03 -0.68
C ARG A 67 5.52 2.34 0.42
N LYS A 68 5.75 3.42 1.18
CA LYS A 68 4.81 3.91 2.22
C LYS A 68 3.49 4.34 1.61
N TRP A 69 3.53 5.11 0.53
CA TRP A 69 2.36 5.59 -0.19
C TRP A 69 1.50 4.44 -0.71
N LEU A 70 2.10 3.50 -1.44
CA LEU A 70 1.39 2.38 -2.05
C LEU A 70 0.80 1.45 -1.00
N THR A 71 1.49 1.25 0.13
CA THR A 71 0.95 0.47 1.25
C THR A 71 -0.32 1.10 1.81
N LYS A 72 -0.37 2.43 1.95
CA LYS A 72 -1.57 3.16 2.42
C LYS A 72 -2.73 3.00 1.45
N VAL A 73 -2.47 3.03 0.14
CA VAL A 73 -3.48 2.81 -0.89
C VAL A 73 -4.01 1.38 -0.83
N ILE A 74 -3.12 0.37 -0.82
CA ILE A 74 -3.51 -1.04 -0.81
C ILE A 74 -4.31 -1.39 0.45
N VAL A 75 -3.88 -0.96 1.64
CA VAL A 75 -4.59 -1.29 2.88
C VAL A 75 -6.01 -0.68 2.91
N LEU A 76 -6.20 0.50 2.32
CA LEU A 76 -7.52 1.10 2.18
C LEU A 76 -8.39 0.36 1.16
N ILE A 77 -7.83 -0.06 0.02
CA ILE A 77 -8.54 -0.88 -0.96
C ILE A 77 -9.00 -2.20 -0.33
N VAL A 78 -8.11 -2.88 0.37
CA VAL A 78 -8.42 -4.14 1.06
C VAL A 78 -9.48 -3.95 2.15
N LEU A 79 -9.44 -2.82 2.87
CA LEU A 79 -10.46 -2.50 3.85
C LEU A 79 -11.85 -2.30 3.19
N LEU A 80 -11.88 -1.58 2.07
CA LEU A 80 -13.10 -1.37 1.29
C LEU A 80 -13.63 -2.70 0.74
N ASP A 81 -12.77 -3.53 0.19
CA ASP A 81 -13.09 -4.87 -0.30
C ASP A 81 -13.75 -5.73 0.80
N ASP A 82 -13.14 -5.80 1.98
CA ASP A 82 -13.70 -6.52 3.13
C ASP A 82 -15.11 -5.98 3.49
N ILE A 83 -15.33 -4.66 3.45
CA ILE A 83 -16.64 -4.02 3.73
C ILE A 83 -17.69 -4.43 2.68
N TYR A 84 -17.37 -4.31 1.39
CA TYR A 84 -18.31 -4.60 0.30
C TYR A 84 -18.64 -6.08 0.18
N ASP A 85 -17.67 -6.97 0.42
CA ASP A 85 -17.85 -8.41 0.19
C ASP A 85 -18.45 -9.14 1.41
N ASN A 86 -18.15 -8.68 2.63
CA ASN A 86 -18.45 -9.47 3.83
C ASN A 86 -19.37 -8.77 4.85
N TYR A 87 -19.50 -7.44 4.82
CA TYR A 87 -20.10 -6.71 5.95
C TYR A 87 -21.19 -5.70 5.59
N GLY A 88 -21.26 -5.20 4.36
CA GLY A 88 -22.26 -4.21 3.97
C GLY A 88 -23.55 -4.83 3.44
N SER A 89 -24.70 -4.39 3.95
CA SER A 89 -25.95 -4.58 3.22
C SER A 89 -26.02 -3.64 2.00
N LEU A 90 -26.81 -3.97 0.98
CA LEU A 90 -26.92 -3.15 -0.25
C LEU A 90 -27.27 -1.67 0.04
N GLU A 91 -28.11 -1.42 1.04
CA GLU A 91 -28.54 -0.07 1.42
C GLU A 91 -27.40 0.71 2.11
N GLU A 92 -26.67 0.05 3.03
CA GLU A 92 -25.49 0.65 3.68
C GLU A 92 -24.35 0.90 2.69
N LEU A 93 -24.16 0.00 1.70
CA LEU A 93 -23.16 0.16 0.66
C LEU A 93 -23.50 1.30 -0.30
N ASP A 94 -24.78 1.52 -0.62
CA ASP A 94 -25.20 2.65 -1.45
C ASP A 94 -24.95 3.99 -0.71
N ASP A 95 -25.33 4.07 0.56
CA ASP A 95 -25.05 5.24 1.40
C ASP A 95 -23.55 5.47 1.59
N PHE A 96 -22.76 4.41 1.79
CA PHE A 96 -21.31 4.48 1.91
C PHE A 96 -20.66 4.93 0.60
N THR A 97 -21.07 4.39 -0.55
CA THR A 97 -20.60 4.79 -1.89
C THR A 97 -20.88 6.27 -2.12
N ASN A 98 -22.10 6.70 -1.81
CA ASN A 98 -22.50 8.10 -1.93
C ASN A 98 -21.73 9.02 -0.95
N ALA A 99 -21.32 8.53 0.22
CA ALA A 99 -20.50 9.27 1.18
C ALA A 99 -19.03 9.36 0.72
N VAL A 100 -18.47 8.28 0.18
CA VAL A 100 -17.14 8.21 -0.44
C VAL A 100 -17.06 9.17 -1.64
N ASP A 101 -18.05 9.15 -2.53
CA ASP A 101 -18.13 10.06 -3.68
C ASP A 101 -18.22 11.53 -3.27
N ARG A 102 -18.75 11.83 -2.08
CA ARG A 102 -18.88 13.21 -1.57
C ARG A 102 -17.68 13.67 -0.73
N VAL A 103 -17.02 12.77 0.02
CA VAL A 103 -15.98 13.11 1.01
C VAL A 103 -14.58 12.66 0.57
N LEU A 104 -14.45 11.46 0.00
CA LEU A 104 -13.16 10.90 -0.45
C LEU A 104 -12.76 11.44 -1.82
N ALA A 105 -13.71 11.82 -2.69
CA ALA A 105 -13.45 12.16 -4.09
C ALA A 105 -12.57 13.41 -4.35
N VAL A 106 -12.24 14.22 -3.35
CA VAL A 106 -11.36 15.37 -3.61
C VAL A 106 -10.26 15.48 -2.57
N ARG A 107 -10.52 15.86 -1.32
CA ARG A 107 -9.41 16.27 -0.44
C ARG A 107 -8.50 15.14 0.06
N SER A 108 -9.07 14.02 0.49
CA SER A 108 -8.28 12.89 1.00
C SER A 108 -7.62 12.11 -0.13
N PHE A 109 -8.31 11.93 -1.26
CA PHE A 109 -7.72 11.38 -2.48
C PHE A 109 -6.61 12.28 -3.02
N PHE A 110 -6.79 13.60 -3.14
CA PHE A 110 -5.71 14.52 -3.54
C PHE A 110 -4.56 14.58 -2.52
N SER A 111 -4.81 14.43 -1.22
CA SER A 111 -3.76 14.38 -0.20
C SER A 111 -2.96 13.08 -0.21
N ILE A 112 -3.58 11.96 -0.59
CA ILE A 112 -2.91 10.68 -0.83
C ILE A 112 -2.18 10.77 -2.18
N MET A 113 -2.83 11.22 -3.24
CA MET A 113 -2.32 11.38 -4.62
C MET A 113 -1.33 12.54 -4.83
N ASN A 114 -0.96 13.30 -3.78
CA ASN A 114 0.26 14.10 -3.81
C ASN A 114 1.46 13.13 -3.72
N GLU A 115 1.68 12.44 -4.84
CA GLU A 115 2.57 11.30 -5.01
C GLU A 115 4.06 11.67 -4.88
N PRO A 116 4.91 10.69 -4.57
CA PRO A 116 6.32 10.73 -4.93
C PRO A 116 6.45 10.48 -6.45
N THR A 117 6.08 11.49 -7.25
CA THR A 117 6.03 11.42 -8.72
C THR A 117 7.36 11.00 -9.35
N GLU A 118 8.48 11.42 -8.76
CA GLU A 118 9.82 11.03 -9.21
C GLU A 118 10.14 9.56 -8.91
N GLU A 119 9.80 9.06 -7.72
CA GLU A 119 10.03 7.66 -7.34
C GLU A 119 9.14 6.71 -8.14
N MET A 120 7.91 7.14 -8.45
CA MET A 120 7.01 6.43 -9.36
C MET A 120 7.55 6.40 -10.79
N ALA A 121 7.99 7.54 -11.32
CA ALA A 121 8.59 7.60 -12.64
C ALA A 121 9.83 6.71 -12.71
N TYR A 122 10.66 6.72 -11.67
CA TYR A 122 11.81 5.83 -11.54
C TYR A 122 11.42 4.36 -11.47
N PHE A 123 10.41 4.00 -10.67
CA PHE A 123 9.88 2.64 -10.57
C PHE A 123 9.36 2.15 -11.93
N LEU A 124 8.55 2.95 -12.61
CA LEU A 124 8.00 2.63 -13.93
C LEU A 124 9.09 2.51 -15.00
N TYR A 125 10.11 3.37 -14.94
CA TYR A 125 11.28 3.31 -15.82
C TYR A 125 12.09 2.03 -15.61
N LYS A 126 12.32 1.63 -14.36
CA LYS A 126 13.06 0.40 -14.01
C LYS A 126 12.29 -0.88 -14.31
N ASN A 127 10.96 -0.82 -14.32
CA ASN A 127 10.07 -1.98 -14.46
C ASN A 127 9.27 -1.97 -15.77
N GLN A 128 9.79 -1.36 -16.85
CA GLN A 128 9.08 -1.27 -18.13
C GLN A 128 8.69 -2.64 -18.73
N ASP A 129 9.42 -3.70 -18.38
CA ASP A 129 9.14 -5.08 -18.82
C ASP A 129 7.97 -5.74 -18.07
N LEU A 130 7.57 -5.20 -16.91
CA LEU A 130 6.43 -5.70 -16.13
C LEU A 130 5.08 -5.09 -16.55
N LYS A 131 5.04 -4.25 -17.59
CA LYS A 131 3.81 -3.63 -18.13
C LYS A 131 2.71 -4.64 -18.48
N GLY A 132 3.06 -5.89 -18.80
CA GLY A 132 2.10 -6.97 -19.04
C GLY A 132 1.43 -7.52 -17.78
N VAL A 133 2.06 -7.39 -16.61
CA VAL A 133 1.56 -7.95 -15.33
C VAL A 133 0.62 -6.97 -14.62
N TYR A 134 0.79 -5.67 -14.82
CA TYR A 134 -0.04 -4.62 -14.21
C TYR A 134 -1.31 -4.28 -14.99
N SER A 135 -1.66 -5.08 -16.00
CA SER A 135 -2.96 -4.98 -16.69
C SER A 135 -4.05 -5.51 -15.77
N ILE A 136 -4.39 -4.78 -14.71
CA ILE A 136 -5.65 -4.96 -13.99
C ILE A 136 -6.74 -4.58 -14.98
N LYS A 137 -7.20 -5.55 -15.77
CA LYS A 137 -8.52 -5.49 -16.37
C LYS A 137 -9.48 -5.52 -15.19
N ILE A 138 -9.96 -4.35 -14.77
CA ILE A 138 -11.24 -4.27 -14.08
C ILE A 138 -12.25 -4.76 -15.11
N SER A 139 -12.52 -6.08 -15.14
CA SER A 139 -13.67 -6.61 -15.85
C SER A 139 -14.89 -6.06 -15.13
N LYS A 140 -15.50 -5.05 -15.74
CA LYS A 140 -16.88 -4.70 -15.49
C LYS A 140 -17.72 -5.90 -15.94
N ASP A 141 -17.98 -6.82 -15.05
CA ASP A 141 -19.04 -7.82 -15.19
C ASP A 141 -19.71 -7.98 -13.81
N PHE A 142 -20.55 -6.99 -13.48
CA PHE A 142 -21.74 -7.12 -12.63
C PHE A 142 -22.80 -6.16 -13.18
#